data_AF-A0A2E6LMR4-F1
#
_entry.id   AF-A0A2E6LMR4-F1
#
_cell.length_a   1.000
_cell.length_b   1.000
_cell.length_c   1.000
_cell.angle_alpha   90.00
_cell.angle_beta   90.00
_cell.angle_gamma   90.00
#
_symmetry.space_group_name_H-M   'P 1'
#
loop_
_entity.id
_entity.type
_entity.pdbx_description
1 polymer ?
#
loop_
_entity_poly.entity_id
_entity_poly.type
_entity_poly.pdbx_seq_one_letter_code
_entity_poly.pdbx_strand_id
1 'polypeptide(L)'
;MSLYTDNKYLTRDLDFVTSARGNDLKAVLEPLGFTAAPDGRHFVHEPSGWLVECPPGPVSFGDTFLSEDDIPITDYEQGRLRVITPTQSLMDRLAAYFHWNRQPELRTQVRQLVATMDPRGGIDWPALYEWARQEGISANEIDEVCKRHEQG
;
A
#
# COMPACT_ATOMS: atom_id res chain seq x y z
N MET A 1 2.07 -0.46 -11.94
CA MET A 1 0.60 -0.50 -12.09
C MET A 1 0.05 0.49 -11.10
N SER A 2 -1.14 1.04 -11.32
CA SER A 2 -1.80 1.82 -10.27
C SER A 2 -3.24 1.37 -10.11
N LEU A 3 -3.66 1.11 -8.87
CA LEU A 3 -5.06 0.80 -8.57
C LEU A 3 -5.91 2.07 -8.40
N TYR A 4 -5.35 3.10 -7.74
CA TYR A 4 -6.15 4.26 -7.29
C TYR A 4 -5.76 5.60 -7.89
N THR A 5 -4.65 5.67 -8.64
CA THR A 5 -4.09 6.95 -9.07
C THR A 5 -4.20 7.21 -10.57
N ASP A 6 -4.90 6.36 -11.33
CA ASP A 6 -5.07 6.52 -12.79
C ASP A 6 -3.72 6.64 -13.51
N ASN A 7 -2.79 5.74 -13.15
CA ASN A 7 -1.39 5.65 -13.57
C ASN A 7 -0.53 6.87 -13.24
N LYS A 8 -1.00 7.79 -12.39
CA LYS A 8 -0.20 8.94 -11.96
C LYS A 8 0.90 8.54 -10.99
N TYR A 9 0.67 7.50 -10.18
CA TYR A 9 1.67 6.86 -9.34
C TYR A 9 1.83 5.40 -9.79
N LEU A 10 3.02 5.04 -10.28
CA LEU A 10 3.32 3.72 -10.84
C LEU A 10 4.48 3.11 -10.05
N THR A 11 4.20 2.01 -9.34
CA THR A 11 5.23 1.08 -8.88
C THR A 11 5.34 -0.07 -9.89
N ARG A 12 6.53 -0.66 -10.04
CA ARG A 12 6.71 -1.92 -10.80
C ARG A 12 6.69 -3.15 -9.89
N ASP A 13 6.24 -2.92 -8.66
CA ASP A 13 6.19 -3.90 -7.59
C ASP A 13 4.72 -4.19 -7.25
N LEU A 14 4.43 -5.47 -7.06
CA LEU A 14 3.13 -6.01 -6.65
C LEU A 14 3.30 -6.70 -5.31
N ASP A 15 2.73 -6.12 -4.26
CA ASP A 15 2.83 -6.64 -2.89
C ASP A 15 1.57 -7.45 -2.54
N PHE A 16 1.76 -8.71 -2.15
CA PHE A 16 0.69 -9.61 -1.70
C PHE A 16 0.95 -10.14 -0.30
N VAL A 17 0.11 -9.77 0.67
CA VAL A 17 0.18 -10.40 2.00
C VAL A 17 -0.48 -11.78 1.95
N THR A 18 0.26 -12.82 2.33
CA THR A 18 -0.22 -14.21 2.28
C THR A 18 0.45 -15.07 3.35
N SER A 19 -0.26 -16.13 3.77
CA SER A 19 0.30 -17.18 4.62
C SER A 19 1.09 -18.23 3.84
N ALA A 20 0.95 -18.26 2.51
CA ALA A 20 1.71 -19.15 1.63
C ALA A 20 3.21 -18.83 1.69
N ARG A 21 4.06 -19.85 1.58
CA ARG A 21 5.51 -19.68 1.74
C ARG A 21 6.26 -20.29 0.57
N GLY A 22 7.44 -19.74 0.28
CA GLY A 22 8.50 -20.32 -0.54
C GLY A 22 8.03 -21.21 -1.70
N ASN A 23 7.95 -22.51 -1.45
CA ASN A 23 7.59 -23.52 -2.46
C ASN A 23 6.17 -23.37 -3.00
N ASP A 24 5.20 -22.99 -2.17
CA ASP A 24 3.80 -22.81 -2.60
C ASP A 24 3.69 -21.61 -3.54
N LEU A 25 4.36 -20.51 -3.18
CA LEU A 25 4.45 -19.31 -4.02
C LEU A 25 5.17 -19.59 -5.32
N LYS A 26 6.30 -20.29 -5.24
CA LYS A 26 7.10 -20.70 -6.39
C LYS A 26 6.27 -21.54 -7.37
N ALA A 27 5.53 -22.52 -6.87
CA ALA A 27 4.69 -23.39 -7.71
C ALA A 27 3.60 -22.63 -8.48
N VAL A 28 3.13 -21.50 -7.97
CA VAL A 28 2.13 -20.64 -8.62
C VAL A 28 2.77 -19.60 -9.55
N LEU A 29 3.91 -19.02 -9.15
CA LEU A 29 4.55 -17.91 -9.86
C LEU A 29 5.46 -18.37 -11.01
N GLU A 30 6.14 -19.51 -10.89
CA GLU A 30 7.01 -20.03 -11.98
C GLU A 30 6.26 -20.30 -13.29
N PRO A 31 5.07 -20.92 -13.30
CA PRO A 31 4.29 -21.09 -14.52
C PRO A 31 3.87 -19.76 -15.18
N LEU A 32 3.83 -18.67 -14.40
CA LEU A 32 3.55 -17.32 -14.89
C LEU A 32 4.81 -16.60 -15.41
N GLY A 33 5.96 -17.29 -15.43
CA GLY A 33 7.24 -16.78 -15.92
C GLY A 33 8.07 -16.02 -14.89
N PHE A 34 7.67 -16.02 -13.62
CA PHE A 34 8.44 -15.39 -12.56
C PHE A 34 9.53 -16.32 -12.03
N THR A 35 10.67 -15.76 -11.66
CA THR A 35 11.76 -16.48 -11.00
C THR A 35 12.03 -15.90 -9.62
N ALA A 36 12.33 -16.76 -8.65
CA ALA A 36 12.71 -16.29 -7.32
C ALA A 36 14.05 -15.54 -7.39
N ALA A 37 14.11 -14.36 -6.76
CA ALA A 37 15.33 -13.59 -6.67
C ALA A 37 16.36 -14.29 -5.77
N PRO A 38 17.67 -13.98 -5.92
CA PRO A 38 18.73 -14.61 -5.12
C PRO A 38 18.58 -14.43 -3.61
N ASP A 39 17.92 -13.36 -3.16
CA ASP A 39 17.65 -13.09 -1.75
C ASP A 39 16.45 -13.88 -1.18
N GLY A 40 15.68 -14.54 -2.06
CA GLY A 40 14.49 -15.31 -1.72
C GLY A 40 13.30 -14.49 -1.20
N ARG A 41 13.35 -13.15 -1.30
CA ARG A 41 12.33 -12.25 -0.74
C ARG A 41 11.27 -11.83 -1.75
N HIS A 42 11.62 -11.86 -3.03
CA HIS A 42 10.76 -11.43 -4.11
C HIS A 42 10.91 -12.33 -5.34
N PHE A 43 9.98 -12.19 -6.27
CA PHE A 43 9.96 -12.89 -7.55
C PHE A 43 9.98 -11.88 -8.70
N VAL A 44 10.76 -12.14 -9.74
CA VAL A 44 10.97 -11.22 -10.86
C VAL A 44 10.46 -11.85 -12.15
N HIS A 45 9.69 -11.09 -12.94
CA HIS A 45 9.36 -11.45 -14.31
C HIS A 45 10.24 -10.65 -15.27
N GLU A 46 11.42 -11.19 -15.59
CA GLU A 46 12.48 -10.57 -16.39
C GLU A 46 11.98 -9.87 -17.68
N PRO A 47 11.12 -10.48 -18.53
CA PRO A 47 10.67 -9.84 -19.77
C PRO A 47 9.93 -8.53 -19.55
N SER A 48 9.29 -8.36 -18.39
CA SER A 48 8.47 -7.18 -18.08
C SER A 48 9.10 -6.24 -17.04
N GLY A 49 10.05 -6.75 -16.24
CA GLY A 49 10.57 -6.08 -15.06
C GLY A 49 9.56 -5.91 -13.92
N TRP A 50 8.47 -6.69 -13.86
CA TRP A 50 7.59 -6.74 -12.69
C TRP A 50 8.25 -7.51 -11.55
N LEU A 51 8.10 -6.98 -10.34
CA LEU A 51 8.47 -7.66 -9.11
C LEU A 51 7.21 -8.02 -8.32
N VAL A 52 7.22 -9.19 -7.70
CA VAL A 52 6.19 -9.67 -6.78
C VAL A 52 6.83 -9.93 -5.43
N GLU A 53 6.34 -9.26 -4.40
CA GLU A 53 6.75 -9.51 -3.02
C GLU A 53 5.58 -10.12 -2.24
N CYS A 54 5.90 -11.09 -1.38
CA CYS A 54 4.91 -11.75 -0.54
C CYS A 54 5.28 -11.63 0.94
N PRO A 55 5.21 -10.44 1.55
CA PRO A 55 5.52 -10.29 2.97
C PRO A 55 4.57 -11.14 3.82
N PRO A 56 5.07 -11.73 4.93
CA PRO A 56 4.22 -12.50 5.84
C PRO A 56 3.20 -11.58 6.50
N GLY A 57 1.98 -12.07 6.68
CA GLY A 57 0.93 -11.34 7.39
C GLY A 57 1.15 -11.27 8.90
N PRO A 58 0.25 -10.55 9.62
CA PRO A 58 -0.95 -9.87 9.11
C PRO A 58 -0.66 -8.53 8.42
N VAL A 59 -1.63 -8.01 7.66
CA VAL A 59 -1.53 -6.67 7.06
C VAL A 59 -1.47 -5.64 8.18
N SER A 60 -0.51 -4.71 8.11
CA SER A 60 -0.40 -3.61 9.07
C SER A 60 0.00 -2.31 8.39
N PHE A 61 -0.36 -1.20 9.03
CA PHE A 61 0.09 0.14 8.66
C PHE A 61 0.72 0.79 9.88
N GLY A 62 2.05 0.82 9.92
CA GLY A 62 2.77 1.13 11.15
C GLY A 62 2.59 0.00 12.17
N ASP A 63 2.22 0.36 13.40
CA ASP A 63 1.96 -0.59 14.49
C ASP A 63 0.49 -1.06 14.53
N THR A 64 -0.38 -0.51 13.68
CA THR A 64 -1.79 -0.90 13.57
C THR A 64 -1.96 -2.10 12.64
N PHE A 65 -2.42 -3.22 13.20
CA PHE A 65 -2.77 -4.43 12.45
C PHE A 65 -4.23 -4.41 12.00
N LEU A 66 -4.49 -4.87 10.78
CA LEU A 66 -5.83 -5.03 10.25
C LEU A 66 -6.27 -6.50 10.29
N SER A 67 -7.56 -6.69 10.55
CA SER A 67 -8.24 -7.94 10.26
C SER A 67 -8.44 -8.07 8.75
N GLU A 68 -8.54 -9.30 8.25
CA GLU A 68 -8.92 -9.54 6.86
C GLU A 68 -10.31 -8.96 6.51
N ASP A 69 -11.18 -8.81 7.51
CA ASP A 69 -12.52 -8.24 7.35
C ASP A 69 -12.50 -6.72 7.16
N ASP A 70 -11.40 -6.06 7.51
CA ASP A 70 -11.21 -4.61 7.30
C ASP A 70 -10.77 -4.28 5.85
N ILE A 71 -10.52 -5.30 5.03
CA ILE A 71 -10.07 -5.15 3.64
C ILE A 71 -11.17 -5.68 2.70
N PRO A 72 -11.75 -4.82 1.85
CA PRO A 72 -12.85 -5.24 0.99
C PRO A 72 -12.41 -6.26 -0.06
N ILE A 73 -13.28 -7.24 -0.32
CA ILE A 73 -13.13 -8.17 -1.43
C ILE A 73 -13.58 -7.46 -2.71
N THR A 74 -12.73 -7.52 -3.73
CA THR A 74 -12.99 -7.04 -5.08
C THR A 74 -13.03 -8.22 -6.03
N ASP A 75 -14.09 -8.30 -6.83
CA ASP A 75 -14.26 -9.30 -7.88
C ASP A 75 -13.57 -8.86 -9.17
N TYR A 76 -12.72 -9.72 -9.71
CA TYR A 76 -12.10 -9.60 -11.03
C TYR A 76 -12.51 -10.79 -11.89
N GLU A 77 -12.36 -10.68 -13.22
CA GLU A 77 -12.68 -11.79 -14.13
C GLU A 77 -11.89 -13.07 -13.80
N GLN A 78 -10.66 -12.91 -13.29
CA GLN A 78 -9.73 -13.99 -12.98
C GLN A 78 -9.90 -14.53 -11.55
N GLY A 79 -10.73 -13.91 -10.71
CA GLY A 79 -10.92 -14.32 -9.33
C GLY A 79 -11.18 -13.15 -8.38
N ARG A 80 -11.13 -13.42 -7.08
CA ARG A 80 -11.45 -12.45 -6.03
C ARG A 80 -10.20 -12.12 -5.23
N LEU A 81 -9.97 -10.85 -4.98
CA LEU A 81 -8.83 -10.36 -4.20
C LEU A 81 -9.32 -9.41 -3.12
N ARG A 82 -8.68 -9.46 -1.95
CA ARG A 82 -8.77 -8.38 -0.98
C ARG A 82 -7.82 -7.28 -1.38
N VAL A 83 -8.33 -6.07 -1.59
CA VAL A 83 -7.55 -4.93 -2.05
C VAL A 83 -7.69 -3.80 -1.04
N ILE A 84 -6.56 -3.29 -0.55
CA ILE A 84 -6.53 -2.19 0.41
C ILE A 84 -7.22 -0.96 -0.18
N THR A 85 -8.02 -0.27 0.61
CA THR A 85 -8.72 0.95 0.18
C THR A 85 -7.76 2.11 -0.12
N PRO A 86 -8.19 3.19 -0.81
CA PRO A 86 -7.33 4.37 -0.97
C PRO A 86 -6.87 4.97 0.36
N THR A 87 -7.75 5.00 1.38
CA THR A 87 -7.40 5.41 2.75
C THR A 87 -6.28 4.55 3.33
N GLN A 88 -6.38 3.22 3.22
CA GLN A 88 -5.38 2.27 3.70
C GLN A 88 -4.06 2.39 2.94
N SER A 89 -4.10 2.63 1.63
CA SER A 89 -2.90 2.93 0.82
C SER A 89 -2.21 4.22 1.28
N LEU A 90 -2.99 5.23 1.70
CA LEU A 90 -2.44 6.47 2.27
C LEU A 90 -1.83 6.24 3.66
N MET A 91 -2.48 5.45 4.53
CA MET A 91 -1.96 5.05 5.85
C MET A 91 -0.59 4.37 5.71
N ASP A 92 -0.46 3.42 4.79
CA ASP A 92 0.79 2.72 4.49
C ASP A 92 1.93 3.68 4.13
N ARG A 93 1.68 4.61 3.20
CA ARG A 93 2.68 5.59 2.78
C ARG A 93 3.01 6.61 3.87
N LEU A 94 2.05 6.98 4.71
CA LEU A 94 2.29 7.82 5.89
C LEU A 94 3.14 7.08 6.93
N ALA A 95 2.83 5.82 7.23
CA ALA A 95 3.61 4.99 8.15
C ALA A 95 5.07 4.93 7.72
N ALA A 96 5.32 4.65 6.42
CA ALA A 96 6.64 4.69 5.82
C ALA A 96 7.33 6.06 6.01
N TYR A 97 6.61 7.17 5.78
CA TYR A 97 7.15 8.52 5.96
C TYR A 97 7.60 8.80 7.41
N PHE A 98 6.77 8.46 8.39
CA PHE A 98 7.09 8.68 9.80
C PHE A 98 8.18 7.73 10.30
N HIS A 99 8.19 6.48 9.83
CA HIS A 99 9.18 5.48 10.22
C HIS A 99 10.57 5.79 9.63
N TRP A 100 10.66 6.25 8.38
CA TRP A 100 11.93 6.50 7.70
C TRP A 100 12.38 7.97 7.74
N ASN A 101 12.37 8.58 8.92
CA ASN A 101 12.90 9.93 9.18
C ASN A 101 12.36 11.03 8.24
N ARG A 102 11.08 10.94 7.85
CA ARG A 102 10.37 12.01 7.14
C ARG A 102 11.02 12.43 5.83
N GLN A 103 11.47 11.43 5.06
CA GLN A 103 12.14 11.64 3.78
C GLN A 103 11.29 12.50 2.81
N PRO A 104 11.89 13.50 2.12
CA PRO A 104 11.19 14.37 1.17
C PRO A 104 10.46 13.64 0.03
N GLU A 105 11.01 12.51 -0.40
CA GLU A 105 10.47 11.68 -1.47
C GLU A 105 9.14 11.08 -1.05
N LEU A 106 9.07 10.49 0.15
CA LEU A 106 7.85 9.91 0.72
C LEU A 106 6.77 10.98 0.94
N ARG A 107 7.15 12.18 1.39
CA ARG A 107 6.20 13.32 1.46
C ARG A 107 5.62 13.66 0.10
N THR A 108 6.43 13.62 -0.96
CA THR A 108 5.96 13.88 -2.32
C THR A 108 4.98 12.81 -2.79
N GLN A 109 5.26 11.53 -2.48
CA GLN A 109 4.37 10.41 -2.80
C GLN A 109 3.03 10.53 -2.06
N VAL A 110 3.04 10.80 -0.75
CA VAL A 110 1.82 11.04 0.05
C VAL A 110 0.98 12.15 -0.57
N ARG A 111 1.59 13.30 -0.90
CA ARG A 111 0.89 14.42 -1.54
C ARG A 111 0.29 14.05 -2.88
N GLN A 112 0.97 13.23 -3.66
CA GLN A 112 0.47 12.76 -4.94
C GLN A 112 -0.73 11.82 -4.76
N LEU A 113 -0.69 10.91 -3.78
CA LEU A 113 -1.84 10.05 -3.44
C LEU A 113 -3.04 10.91 -3.04
N VAL A 114 -2.87 11.83 -2.10
CA VAL A 114 -3.93 12.76 -1.66
C VAL A 114 -4.51 13.53 -2.84
N ALA A 115 -3.68 14.17 -3.67
CA ALA A 115 -4.14 14.95 -4.82
C ALA A 115 -4.90 14.13 -5.87
N THR A 116 -4.69 12.81 -5.92
CA THR A 116 -5.37 11.92 -6.88
C THR A 116 -6.63 11.28 -6.31
N MET A 117 -6.65 10.95 -5.02
CA MET A 117 -7.72 10.20 -4.36
C MET A 117 -8.75 11.12 -3.66
N ASP A 118 -8.31 12.23 -3.06
CA ASP A 118 -9.19 13.14 -2.30
C ASP A 118 -10.29 13.77 -3.16
N PRO A 119 -9.99 14.30 -4.38
CA PRO A 119 -11.03 14.89 -5.23
C PRO A 119 -12.10 13.90 -5.69
N ARG A 120 -11.84 12.59 -5.53
CA ARG A 120 -12.77 11.50 -5.89
C ARG A 120 -13.60 11.03 -4.69
N GLY A 121 -13.40 11.63 -3.51
CA GLY A 121 -14.00 11.16 -2.26
C GLY A 121 -13.47 9.79 -1.82
N GLY A 122 -12.27 9.40 -2.27
CA GLY A 122 -11.70 8.08 -1.97
C GLY A 122 -11.03 7.97 -0.60
N ILE A 123 -10.81 9.10 0.09
CA ILE A 123 -10.14 9.15 1.39
C ILE A 123 -11.16 9.39 2.50
N ASP A 124 -11.20 8.46 3.45
CA ASP A 124 -11.89 8.59 4.72
C ASP A 124 -10.96 9.27 5.73
N TRP A 125 -11.07 10.59 5.82
CA TRP A 125 -10.25 11.41 6.73
C TRP A 125 -10.50 11.10 8.21
N PRO A 126 -11.75 10.96 8.71
CA PRO A 126 -12.00 10.51 10.07
C PRO A 126 -11.24 9.22 10.43
N ALA A 127 -11.31 8.19 9.57
CA ALA A 127 -10.58 6.94 9.79
C ALA A 127 -9.05 7.14 9.78
N LEU A 128 -8.54 7.98 8.89
CA LEU A 128 -7.12 8.31 8.81
C LEU A 128 -6.61 9.01 10.07
N TYR A 129 -7.35 9.98 10.61
CA TYR A 129 -6.95 10.68 11.83
C TYR A 129 -7.02 9.77 13.06
N GLU A 130 -8.01 8.88 13.12
CA GLU A 130 -8.10 7.92 14.22
C GLU A 130 -6.93 6.94 14.19
N TRP A 131 -6.55 6.42 13.02
CA TRP A 131 -5.33 5.64 12.86
C TRP A 131 -4.07 6.42 13.25
N ALA A 132 -3.91 7.66 12.74
CA ALA A 132 -2.76 8.49 13.07
C ALA A 132 -2.62 8.72 14.59
N ARG A 133 -3.74 8.93 15.29
CA ARG A 133 -3.79 9.05 16.74
C ARG A 133 -3.30 7.79 17.45
N GLN A 134 -3.64 6.61 16.95
CA GLN A 134 -3.18 5.32 17.50
C GLN A 134 -1.68 5.12 17.31
N GLU A 135 -1.13 5.60 16.19
CA GLU A 135 0.32 5.63 15.91
C GLU A 135 1.08 6.75 16.66
N GLY A 136 0.38 7.57 17.46
CA GLY A 136 0.97 8.70 18.18
C GLY A 136 1.33 9.90 17.30
N ILE A 137 0.74 9.97 16.10
CA ILE A 137 0.91 11.07 15.14
C ILE A 137 -0.21 12.10 15.33
N SER A 138 0.13 13.38 15.39
CA SER A 138 -0.87 14.44 15.55
C SER A 138 -1.60 14.77 14.24
N ALA A 139 -2.85 15.23 14.33
CA ALA A 139 -3.62 15.67 13.16
C ALA A 139 -2.90 16.76 12.37
N ASN A 140 -2.26 17.71 13.07
CA ASN A 140 -1.46 18.77 12.43
C ASN A 140 -0.32 18.21 11.58
N GLU A 141 0.34 17.14 12.01
CA GLU A 141 1.41 16.52 11.21
C GLU A 141 0.86 15.84 9.95
N ILE A 142 -0.31 15.21 10.04
CA ILE A 142 -1.01 14.65 8.87
C ILE A 142 -1.35 15.78 7.89
N ASP A 143 -1.95 16.86 8.38
CA ASP A 143 -2.38 18.00 7.57
C ASP A 143 -1.22 18.70 6.86
N GLU A 144 -0.10 18.90 7.55
CA GLU A 144 1.13 19.47 6.98
C GLU A 144 1.71 18.62 5.84
N VAL A 145 1.74 17.30 6.04
CA VAL A 145 2.24 16.37 5.02
C VAL A 145 1.29 16.32 3.84
N CYS A 146 -0.01 16.18 4.10
CA CYS A 146 -1.08 16.12 3.12
C CYS A 146 -1.41 17.47 2.46
N LYS A 147 -0.89 18.58 2.98
CA LYS A 147 -1.22 19.97 2.59
C LYS A 147 -2.71 20.31 2.71
N ARG A 148 -3.40 19.74 3.70
CA ARG A 148 -4.71 20.24 4.09
C ARG A 148 -4.47 21.44 5.00
N HIS A 149 -4.66 22.65 4.47
CA HIS A 149 -4.85 23.79 5.35
C HIS A 149 -6.28 23.71 5.88
N GLU A 150 -6.44 23.72 7.21
CA GLU A 150 -7.73 24.07 7.82
C GLU A 150 -8.19 25.37 7.18
N GLN A 151 -9.22 25.29 6.33
CA GLN A 151 -10.04 26.46 6.03
C GLN A 151 -10.87 26.69 7.29
N GLY A 152 -10.33 27.52 8.19
CA GLY A 152 -11.12 28.18 9.22
C GLY A 152 -12.13 29.16 8.62
#